data_AF-A0A9X2GLI1-F1
#
_entry.id   AF-A0A9X2GLI1-F1
#
_cell.length_a   1.000
_cell.length_b   1.000
_cell.length_c   1.000
_cell.angle_alpha   90.00
_cell.angle_beta   90.00
_cell.angle_gamma   90.00
#
_symmetry.space_group_name_H-M   'P 1'
#
loop_
_entity.id
_entity.type
_entity.pdbx_description
1 polymer ?
#
loop_
_entity_poly.entity_id
_entity_poly.type
_entity_poly.pdbx_seq_one_letter_code
_entity_poly.pdbx_strand_id
1 'polypeptide(L)'
;MDKPEEPPPADPGEPTASRLTTIVLIVSLVLVVLIAGVLGTVAVLMTKSPDMPLLGGAAPRYLSVPIHFAPVRETKPAPCPGDPAVLDEAQSTCYLLEDGVTVGAVQRIEPLREDDGLYSVRIAVAPAFKEKLVRLIDELAPAQEPVAIVLAPSQADQPKTVLAAPIVTQPMDGDSVSIAGFTKQAAEALVTRLLGSTPAPGTGTTPAPTGQSTPPTGQPATPPTTGTGPTPGGQPTGPATTGQPTAGTGTTGSTTGSTTGSTTGTTGTSRPGGTAPATSGRGGTDKRYTSCKEAVAAGDGPYYKGTHEEYAWYTDADNNGVACNSGDIR
;
A
#
# COMPACT_ATOMS: atom_id res chain seq x y z
N MET A 1 37.37 -33.23 -98.51
CA MET A 1 38.00 -32.45 -97.42
C MET A 1 36.84 -31.76 -96.75
N ASP A 2 36.21 -32.49 -95.83
CA ASP A 2 34.87 -32.16 -95.40
C ASP A 2 34.98 -31.54 -94.02
N LYS A 3 34.69 -30.25 -93.98
CA LYS A 3 34.78 -29.43 -92.77
C LYS A 3 33.51 -29.68 -91.95
N PRO A 4 33.58 -30.13 -90.69
CA PRO A 4 32.40 -30.18 -89.83
C PRO A 4 31.81 -28.78 -89.68
N GLU A 5 30.51 -28.64 -89.89
CA GLU A 5 29.80 -27.41 -89.56
C GLU A 5 29.63 -27.31 -88.04
N GLU A 6 30.05 -26.17 -87.48
CA GLU A 6 29.87 -25.85 -86.06
C GLU A 6 28.40 -25.50 -85.79
N PRO A 7 27.76 -26.07 -84.75
CA PRO A 7 26.41 -25.69 -84.38
C PRO A 7 26.37 -24.23 -83.90
N PRO A 8 25.29 -23.48 -84.20
CA PRO A 8 25.18 -22.08 -83.79
C PRO A 8 25.12 -21.95 -82.26
N PRO A 9 25.66 -20.86 -81.69
CA PRO A 9 25.57 -20.60 -80.25
C PRO A 9 24.10 -20.43 -79.82
N ALA A 10 23.76 -21.01 -78.67
CA ALA A 10 22.43 -20.85 -78.09
C ALA A 10 22.19 -19.42 -77.60
N ASP A 11 21.00 -18.89 -77.88
CA ASP A 11 20.58 -17.55 -77.50
C ASP A 11 20.48 -17.42 -75.96
N PRO A 12 20.92 -16.31 -75.32
CA PRO A 12 20.86 -16.15 -73.87
C PRO A 12 19.42 -15.98 -73.39
N GLY A 13 18.75 -17.09 -73.06
CA GLY A 13 17.39 -17.09 -72.54
C GLY A 13 17.21 -16.16 -71.33
N GLU A 14 16.19 -15.30 -71.39
CA GLU A 14 15.95 -14.28 -70.36
C GLU A 14 15.85 -14.89 -68.95
N PRO A 15 16.42 -14.23 -67.92
CA PRO A 15 16.42 -14.74 -66.55
C PRO A 15 15.01 -14.70 -65.95
N THR A 16 14.25 -15.75 -66.20
CA THR A 16 12.91 -15.98 -65.65
C THR A 16 12.98 -16.23 -64.14
N ALA A 17 13.07 -15.14 -63.37
CA ALA A 17 12.97 -15.15 -61.93
C ALA A 17 11.72 -15.95 -61.51
N SER A 18 11.94 -17.07 -60.82
CA SER A 18 10.87 -18.00 -60.50
C SER A 18 9.76 -17.28 -59.74
N ARG A 19 8.52 -17.39 -60.23
CA ARG A 19 7.35 -16.74 -59.61
C ARG A 19 7.23 -17.06 -58.12
N LEU A 20 7.69 -18.23 -57.72
CA LEU A 20 7.76 -18.68 -56.32
C LEU A 20 8.71 -17.79 -55.49
N THR A 21 9.89 -17.45 -56.00
CA THR A 21 10.83 -16.52 -55.36
C THR A 21 10.24 -15.12 -55.23
N THR A 22 9.58 -14.61 -56.28
CA THR A 22 8.90 -13.31 -56.25
C THR A 22 7.77 -13.28 -55.21
N ILE A 23 6.97 -14.35 -55.12
CA ILE A 23 5.91 -14.49 -54.10
C ILE A 23 6.52 -14.51 -52.68
N VAL A 24 7.59 -15.29 -52.46
CA VAL A 24 8.28 -15.34 -51.15
C VAL A 24 8.81 -13.96 -50.76
N LEU A 25 9.45 -13.23 -51.67
CA LEU A 25 9.95 -11.88 -51.40
C LEU A 25 8.82 -10.89 -51.06
N ILE A 26 7.69 -10.94 -51.78
CA ILE A 26 6.51 -10.11 -51.48
C ILE A 26 5.93 -10.45 -50.10
N VAL A 27 5.77 -11.74 -49.78
CA VAL A 27 5.24 -12.18 -48.47
C VAL A 27 6.19 -11.79 -47.34
N SER A 28 7.51 -11.95 -47.50
CA SER A 28 8.51 -11.51 -46.53
C SER A 28 8.49 -9.99 -46.33
N LEU A 29 8.36 -9.20 -47.40
CA LEU A 29 8.28 -7.74 -47.32
C LEU A 29 7.00 -7.30 -46.59
N VAL A 30 5.85 -7.90 -46.92
CA VAL A 30 4.57 -7.63 -46.23
C VAL A 30 4.67 -7.99 -44.74
N LEU A 31 5.28 -9.13 -44.40
CA LEU A 31 5.50 -9.55 -43.01
C LEU A 31 6.37 -8.54 -42.25
N VAL A 32 7.47 -8.08 -42.85
CA VAL A 32 8.36 -7.07 -42.24
C VAL A 32 7.64 -5.73 -42.06
N VAL A 33 6.85 -5.27 -43.04
CA VAL A 33 6.05 -4.04 -42.92
C VAL A 33 5.00 -4.14 -41.83
N LEU A 34 4.32 -5.29 -41.70
CA LEU A 34 3.36 -5.53 -40.62
C LEU A 34 4.02 -5.53 -39.24
N ILE A 35 5.15 -6.24 -39.08
CA ILE A 35 5.90 -6.27 -37.82
C ILE A 35 6.42 -4.88 -37.45
N ALA A 36 7.02 -4.15 -38.40
CA ALA A 36 7.51 -2.80 -38.17
C ALA A 36 6.37 -1.80 -37.82
N GLY A 37 5.22 -1.93 -38.48
CA GLY A 37 4.03 -1.12 -38.19
C GLY A 37 3.48 -1.36 -36.79
N VAL A 38 3.39 -2.63 -36.35
CA VAL A 38 2.95 -3.00 -34.99
C VAL A 38 3.96 -2.54 -33.94
N LEU A 39 5.26 -2.69 -34.18
CA LEU A 39 6.30 -2.17 -33.27
C LEU A 39 6.26 -0.64 -33.16
N GLY A 40 5.96 0.05 -34.27
CA GLY A 40 5.78 1.51 -34.29
C GLY A 40 4.59 1.99 -33.45
N THR A 41 3.43 1.32 -33.55
CA THR A 41 2.26 1.68 -32.71
C THR A 41 2.47 1.33 -31.24
N VAL A 42 3.15 0.21 -30.94
CA VAL A 42 3.58 -0.16 -29.58
C VAL A 42 4.51 0.89 -28.96
N ALA A 43 5.49 1.39 -29.72
CA ALA A 43 6.39 2.44 -29.25
C ALA A 43 5.64 3.75 -28.93
N VAL A 44 4.69 4.16 -29.78
CA VAL A 44 3.85 5.35 -29.51
C VAL A 44 2.98 5.14 -28.27
N LEU A 45 2.38 3.96 -28.09
CA LEU A 45 1.61 3.61 -26.89
C LEU A 45 2.46 3.68 -25.61
N MET A 46 3.66 3.10 -25.63
CA MET A 46 4.64 3.16 -24.53
C MET A 46 4.95 4.60 -24.10
N THR A 47 5.12 5.54 -25.06
CA THR A 47 5.37 6.96 -24.73
C THR A 47 4.16 7.73 -24.21
N LYS A 48 2.94 7.18 -24.34
CA LYS A 48 1.68 7.87 -23.99
C LYS A 48 1.01 7.32 -22.73
N SER A 49 1.20 6.04 -22.43
CA SER A 49 0.61 5.31 -21.31
C SER A 49 1.57 4.21 -20.80
N PRO A 50 2.64 4.55 -20.05
CA PRO A 50 3.61 3.55 -19.59
C PRO A 50 2.99 2.47 -18.69
N ASP A 51 1.91 2.79 -17.95
CA ASP A 51 1.16 1.86 -17.09
C ASP A 51 0.19 0.92 -17.85
N MET A 52 0.06 1.02 -19.17
CA MET A 52 -0.79 0.11 -19.95
C MET A 52 -0.03 -1.18 -20.32
N PRO A 53 -0.41 -2.36 -19.78
CA PRO A 53 0.23 -3.62 -20.16
C PRO A 53 -0.11 -3.97 -21.61
N LEU A 54 0.90 -4.01 -22.48
CA LEU A 54 0.79 -4.27 -23.93
C LEU A 54 0.07 -5.57 -24.32
N LEU A 55 -0.16 -6.47 -23.36
CA LEU A 55 -0.78 -7.78 -23.55
C LEU A 55 -2.19 -7.90 -22.93
N GLY A 56 -2.86 -6.77 -22.66
CA GLY A 56 -4.29 -6.75 -22.32
C GLY A 56 -4.64 -7.05 -20.86
N GLY A 57 -3.70 -6.86 -19.93
CA GLY A 57 -3.99 -6.88 -18.49
C GLY A 57 -4.86 -5.69 -18.06
N ALA A 58 -5.52 -5.80 -16.91
CA ALA A 58 -6.19 -4.66 -16.29
C ALA A 58 -5.14 -3.66 -15.78
N ALA A 59 -5.36 -2.36 -16.00
CA ALA A 59 -4.48 -1.31 -15.48
C ALA A 59 -4.51 -1.30 -13.94
N PRO A 60 -3.36 -1.13 -13.25
CA PRO A 60 -3.32 -1.00 -11.80
C PRO A 60 -4.21 0.14 -11.30
N ARG A 61 -4.97 -0.12 -10.23
CA ARG A 61 -5.70 0.92 -9.48
C ARG A 61 -4.84 1.41 -8.34
N TYR A 62 -4.50 2.69 -8.36
CA TYR A 62 -3.85 3.35 -7.22
C TYR A 62 -4.80 3.38 -6.01
N LEU A 63 -4.23 3.21 -4.82
CA LEU A 63 -4.95 3.31 -3.55
C LEU A 63 -4.93 4.77 -3.06
N SER A 64 -6.06 5.25 -2.58
CA SER A 64 -6.15 6.58 -1.95
C SER A 64 -5.60 6.56 -0.50
N VAL A 65 -5.57 5.38 0.11
CA VAL A 65 -4.83 5.12 1.36
C VAL A 65 -3.88 3.94 1.09
N PRO A 66 -2.57 4.19 0.91
CA PRO A 66 -1.57 3.14 0.76
C PRO A 66 -1.57 2.15 1.93
N ILE A 67 -1.23 0.89 1.63
CA ILE A 67 -1.10 -0.18 2.63
C ILE A 67 0.38 -0.42 2.86
N HIS A 68 0.85 -0.35 4.10
CA HIS A 68 2.21 -0.68 4.48
C HIS A 68 2.23 -2.01 5.23
N PHE A 69 3.00 -2.96 4.72
CA PHE A 69 3.21 -4.28 5.31
C PHE A 69 4.57 -4.30 6.00
N ALA A 70 4.62 -4.43 7.33
CA ALA A 70 5.87 -4.33 8.11
C ALA A 70 6.03 -5.47 9.12
N PRO A 71 7.25 -5.97 9.38
CA PRO A 71 7.52 -6.85 10.51
C PRO A 71 7.15 -6.17 11.84
N VAL A 72 6.56 -6.92 12.76
CA VAL A 72 6.30 -6.47 14.14
C VAL A 72 7.45 -6.91 15.04
N ARG A 73 8.21 -5.94 15.57
CA ARG A 73 9.30 -6.21 16.53
C ARG A 73 8.81 -6.35 17.96
N GLU A 74 7.76 -5.63 18.34
CA GLU A 74 7.22 -5.64 19.70
C GLU A 74 5.77 -5.17 19.71
N THR A 75 4.96 -5.68 20.66
CA THR A 75 3.61 -5.17 20.93
C THR A 75 3.50 -4.71 22.38
N LYS A 76 2.85 -3.56 22.60
CA LYS A 76 2.67 -2.94 23.92
C LYS A 76 1.26 -2.38 24.06
N PRO A 77 0.64 -2.42 25.25
CA PRO A 77 -0.58 -1.66 25.52
C PRO A 77 -0.37 -0.16 25.28
N ALA A 78 -1.41 0.54 24.83
CA ALA A 78 -1.40 1.99 24.71
C ALA A 78 -1.17 2.69 26.07
N PRO A 79 -0.57 3.89 26.13
CA PRO A 79 -0.17 4.76 25.01
C PRO A 79 1.17 4.37 24.35
N CYS A 80 1.34 4.76 23.08
CA CYS A 80 2.54 4.41 22.31
C CYS A 80 3.76 5.25 22.72
N PRO A 81 4.98 4.68 22.70
CA PRO A 81 6.21 5.37 23.13
C PRO A 81 6.74 6.44 22.14
N GLY A 82 6.04 6.70 21.04
CA GLY A 82 6.50 7.51 19.91
C GLY A 82 6.82 6.66 18.67
N ASP A 83 7.20 7.31 17.57
CA ASP A 83 7.61 6.61 16.34
C ASP A 83 8.81 5.67 16.57
N PRO A 84 8.86 4.50 15.90
CA PRO A 84 7.95 4.02 14.84
C PRO A 84 6.74 3.20 15.36
N ALA A 85 6.30 3.38 16.61
CA ALA A 85 5.18 2.60 17.15
C ALA A 85 3.82 3.10 16.65
N VAL A 86 3.07 2.23 15.95
CA VAL A 86 1.75 2.53 15.35
C VAL A 86 0.63 1.90 16.16
N LEU A 87 -0.48 2.63 16.35
CA LEU A 87 -1.66 2.20 17.11
C LEU A 87 -2.65 1.41 16.23
N ASP A 88 -3.42 0.51 16.83
CA ASP A 88 -4.53 -0.23 16.19
C ASP A 88 -5.84 0.59 16.05
N GLU A 89 -6.76 0.13 15.19
CA GLU A 89 -8.11 0.72 15.07
C GLU A 89 -8.90 0.69 16.41
N ALA A 90 -8.57 -0.24 17.31
CA ALA A 90 -9.18 -0.34 18.63
C ALA A 90 -8.59 0.61 19.69
N GLN A 91 -7.52 1.35 19.35
CA GLN A 91 -6.78 2.24 20.26
C GLN A 91 -6.28 1.56 21.56
N SER A 92 -5.98 0.27 21.47
CA SER A 92 -5.62 -0.62 22.58
C SER A 92 -4.14 -0.98 22.61
N THR A 93 -3.53 -1.15 21.44
CA THR A 93 -2.26 -1.85 21.26
C THR A 93 -1.38 -1.11 20.25
N CYS A 94 -0.16 -0.79 20.69
CA CYS A 94 0.89 -0.19 19.90
C CYS A 94 1.84 -1.27 19.38
N TYR A 95 2.09 -1.25 18.08
CA TYR A 95 2.97 -2.16 17.37
C TYR A 95 4.24 -1.41 17.00
N LEU A 96 5.39 -1.85 17.50
CA LEU A 96 6.70 -1.34 17.10
C LEU A 96 7.10 -2.03 15.78
N LEU A 97 7.21 -1.25 14.72
CA LEU A 97 7.37 -1.75 13.35
C LEU A 97 8.78 -1.52 12.81
N GLU A 98 9.17 -2.36 11.85
CA GLU A 98 10.37 -2.18 11.01
C GLU A 98 10.06 -1.57 9.63
N ASP A 99 11.11 -1.32 8.86
CA ASP A 99 11.02 -0.98 7.44
C ASP A 99 10.26 -2.07 6.67
N GLY A 100 9.06 -1.70 6.20
CA GLY A 100 8.16 -2.57 5.45
C GLY A 100 7.99 -2.21 3.98
N VAL A 101 7.05 -2.89 3.32
CA VAL A 101 6.69 -2.67 1.91
C VAL A 101 5.39 -1.86 1.83
N THR A 102 5.48 -0.63 1.32
CA THR A 102 4.30 0.18 0.97
C THR A 102 3.76 -0.22 -0.41
N VAL A 103 2.53 -0.70 -0.46
CA VAL A 103 1.76 -0.97 -1.68
C VAL A 103 0.88 0.24 -1.99
N GLY A 104 1.24 0.98 -3.03
CA GLY A 104 0.48 2.14 -3.52
C GLY A 104 -0.56 1.82 -4.60
N ALA A 105 -0.50 0.62 -5.22
CA ALA A 105 -1.45 0.21 -6.26
C ALA A 105 -1.73 -1.31 -6.25
N VAL A 106 -2.94 -1.67 -6.70
CA VAL A 106 -3.47 -3.03 -6.73
C VAL A 106 -4.11 -3.33 -8.10
N GLN A 107 -4.01 -4.55 -8.60
CA GLN A 107 -4.78 -4.98 -9.77
C GLN A 107 -6.28 -5.09 -9.44
N ARG A 108 -6.60 -5.64 -8.26
CA ARG A 108 -7.96 -5.88 -7.80
C ARG A 108 -8.00 -5.85 -6.27
N ILE A 109 -9.10 -5.34 -5.72
CA ILE A 109 -9.40 -5.49 -4.29
C ILE A 109 -10.91 -5.63 -4.15
N GLU A 110 -11.34 -6.64 -3.39
CA GLU A 110 -12.75 -7.01 -3.23
C GLU A 110 -13.02 -7.74 -1.90
N PRO A 111 -14.23 -7.61 -1.33
CA PRO A 111 -14.67 -8.43 -0.22
C PRO A 111 -15.12 -9.81 -0.73
N LEU A 112 -14.48 -10.86 -0.22
CA LEU A 112 -14.84 -12.26 -0.45
C LEU A 112 -15.56 -12.78 0.80
N ARG A 113 -16.62 -13.58 0.62
CA ARG A 113 -17.28 -14.27 1.73
C ARG A 113 -16.60 -15.60 1.98
N GLU A 114 -16.34 -15.92 3.24
CA GLU A 114 -15.70 -17.17 3.67
C GLU A 114 -16.75 -18.16 4.20
N ASP A 115 -16.38 -19.44 4.28
CA ASP A 115 -17.32 -20.55 4.55
C ASP A 115 -17.92 -20.51 5.97
N ASP A 116 -17.24 -19.85 6.92
CA ASP A 116 -17.74 -19.57 8.27
C ASP A 116 -18.81 -18.46 8.31
N GLY A 117 -19.01 -17.74 7.20
CA GLY A 117 -19.93 -16.62 7.07
C GLY A 117 -19.32 -15.25 7.34
N LEU A 118 -18.05 -15.16 7.74
CA LEU A 118 -17.27 -13.93 7.77
C LEU A 118 -16.85 -13.54 6.35
N TYR A 119 -16.10 -12.44 6.26
CA TYR A 119 -15.56 -11.92 5.01
C TYR A 119 -14.06 -11.68 5.16
N SER A 120 -13.31 -12.00 4.10
CA SER A 120 -11.96 -11.51 3.90
C SER A 120 -11.91 -10.43 2.83
N VAL A 121 -10.98 -9.49 2.94
CA VAL A 121 -10.66 -8.55 1.87
C VAL A 121 -9.47 -9.11 1.11
N ARG A 122 -9.71 -9.58 -0.13
CA ARG A 122 -8.66 -10.09 -1.01
C ARG A 122 -8.08 -8.93 -1.83
N ILE A 123 -6.75 -8.80 -1.79
CA ILE A 123 -5.98 -7.70 -2.36
C ILE A 123 -4.98 -8.30 -3.36
N ALA A 124 -5.27 -8.23 -4.65
CA ALA A 124 -4.35 -8.61 -5.71
C ALA A 124 -3.40 -7.44 -6.02
N VAL A 125 -2.15 -7.58 -5.65
CA VAL A 125 -1.12 -6.53 -5.64
C VAL A 125 -0.66 -6.22 -7.07
N ALA A 126 -0.34 -4.95 -7.36
CA ALA A 126 0.19 -4.59 -8.68
C ALA A 126 1.62 -5.12 -8.87
N PRO A 127 2.02 -5.57 -10.09
CA PRO A 127 3.31 -6.24 -10.33
C PRO A 127 4.54 -5.50 -9.78
N ALA A 128 4.56 -4.17 -9.87
CA ALA A 128 5.65 -3.31 -9.37
C ALA A 128 5.92 -3.41 -7.86
N PHE A 129 4.98 -3.92 -7.06
CA PHE A 129 5.13 -4.14 -5.62
C PHE A 129 5.23 -5.62 -5.25
N LYS A 130 4.85 -6.54 -6.14
CA LYS A 130 4.75 -7.98 -5.84
C LYS A 130 6.07 -8.56 -5.34
N GLU A 131 7.17 -8.38 -6.06
CA GLU A 131 8.46 -9.02 -5.72
C GLU A 131 8.96 -8.60 -4.33
N LYS A 132 8.74 -7.34 -3.94
CA LYS A 132 9.10 -6.82 -2.62
C LYS A 132 8.24 -7.45 -1.52
N LEU A 133 6.93 -7.56 -1.74
CA LEU A 133 6.01 -8.13 -0.75
C LEU A 133 6.18 -9.65 -0.61
N VAL A 134 6.34 -10.38 -1.73
CA VAL A 134 6.62 -11.83 -1.70
C VAL A 134 7.89 -12.08 -0.90
N ARG A 135 8.97 -11.36 -1.19
CA ARG A 135 10.22 -11.47 -0.43
C ARG A 135 10.03 -11.22 1.07
N LEU A 136 9.29 -10.17 1.45
CA LEU A 136 9.02 -9.87 2.86
C LEU A 136 8.27 -11.02 3.55
N ILE A 137 7.23 -11.57 2.92
CA ILE A 137 6.45 -12.67 3.48
C ILE A 137 7.28 -13.97 3.56
N ASP A 138 8.08 -14.26 2.54
CA ASP A 138 8.96 -15.43 2.47
C ASP A 138 10.11 -15.36 3.50
N GLU A 139 10.58 -14.16 3.87
CA GLU A 139 11.55 -13.95 4.94
C GLU A 139 10.93 -14.12 6.35
N LEU A 140 9.64 -13.80 6.53
CA LEU A 140 8.94 -13.92 7.83
C LEU A 140 8.35 -15.32 8.10
N ALA A 141 7.91 -16.03 7.06
CA ALA A 141 7.21 -17.32 7.18
C ALA A 141 7.99 -18.42 7.94
N PRO A 142 9.31 -18.61 7.75
CA PRO A 142 10.06 -19.67 8.45
C PRO A 142 10.16 -19.46 9.95
N ALA A 143 10.11 -18.19 10.40
CA ALA A 143 10.17 -17.81 11.82
C ALA A 143 8.78 -17.71 12.47
N GLN A 144 7.71 -17.74 11.67
CA GLN A 144 6.34 -17.42 12.09
C GLN A 144 6.23 -16.04 12.77
N GLU A 145 6.88 -15.03 12.17
CA GLU A 145 6.82 -13.66 12.67
C GLU A 145 5.50 -12.94 12.26
N PRO A 146 5.03 -11.94 13.03
CA PRO A 146 3.84 -11.18 12.68
C PRO A 146 4.13 -10.10 11.65
N VAL A 147 3.26 -9.96 10.65
CA VAL A 147 3.27 -8.83 9.71
C VAL A 147 2.12 -7.88 10.03
N ALA A 148 2.43 -6.63 10.40
CA ALA A 148 1.43 -5.59 10.55
C ALA A 148 0.96 -5.11 9.19
N ILE A 149 -0.36 -5.03 9.03
CA ILE A 149 -1.01 -4.45 7.85
C ILE A 149 -1.55 -3.08 8.27
N VAL A 150 -0.88 -2.04 7.79
CA VAL A 150 -1.05 -0.66 8.26
C VAL A 150 -1.65 0.20 7.17
N LEU A 151 -2.68 0.98 7.50
CA LEU A 151 -3.10 2.10 6.66
C LEU A 151 -2.12 3.26 6.86
N ALA A 152 -1.45 3.64 5.77
CA ALA A 152 -0.44 4.69 5.74
C ALA A 152 -0.90 5.83 4.81
N PRO A 153 -1.84 6.68 5.24
CA PRO A 153 -2.31 7.81 4.44
C PRO A 153 -1.17 8.79 4.14
N SER A 154 -1.14 9.34 2.92
CA SER A 154 -0.06 10.23 2.45
C SER A 154 -0.10 11.65 3.04
N GLN A 155 -1.08 11.96 3.91
CA GLN A 155 -1.23 13.25 4.57
C GLN A 155 -0.69 13.17 6.00
N ALA A 156 0.31 14.00 6.33
CA ALA A 156 0.97 13.98 7.64
C ALA A 156 0.04 14.21 8.83
N ASP A 157 -1.09 14.90 8.64
CA ASP A 157 -2.11 15.14 9.68
C ASP A 157 -2.99 13.91 9.98
N GLN A 158 -2.95 12.86 9.14
CA GLN A 158 -3.68 11.61 9.40
C GLN A 158 -2.75 10.58 10.04
N PRO A 159 -3.09 10.02 11.21
CA PRO A 159 -2.28 8.98 11.83
C PRO A 159 -2.27 7.70 10.98
N LYS A 160 -1.13 6.99 11.01
CA LYS A 160 -1.06 5.60 10.56
C LYS A 160 -1.86 4.72 11.54
N THR A 161 -2.52 3.68 11.04
CA THR A 161 -3.32 2.77 11.88
C THR A 161 -3.12 1.31 11.47
N VAL A 162 -2.83 0.44 12.44
CA VAL A 162 -2.77 -1.02 12.24
C VAL A 162 -4.19 -1.58 12.13
N LEU A 163 -4.49 -2.26 11.03
CA LEU A 163 -5.76 -2.99 10.85
C LEU A 163 -5.70 -4.39 11.49
N ALA A 164 -4.58 -5.08 11.27
CA ALA A 164 -4.34 -6.43 11.73
C ALA A 164 -2.83 -6.69 11.80
N ALA A 165 -2.42 -7.64 12.63
CA ALA A 165 -1.05 -8.16 12.70
C ALA A 165 -1.05 -9.71 12.66
N PRO A 166 -1.49 -10.33 11.54
CA PRO A 166 -1.48 -11.77 11.40
C PRO A 166 -0.07 -12.36 11.48
N ILE A 167 0.02 -13.58 12.03
CA ILE A 167 1.23 -14.41 11.99
C ILE A 167 1.41 -14.97 10.58
N VAL A 168 2.59 -14.81 10.00
CA VAL A 168 2.91 -15.39 8.69
C VAL A 168 3.30 -16.85 8.85
N THR A 169 2.45 -17.79 8.42
CA THR A 169 2.70 -19.24 8.53
C THR A 169 3.09 -19.91 7.21
N GLN A 170 3.02 -19.18 6.09
CA GLN A 170 3.25 -19.69 4.73
C GLN A 170 3.90 -18.61 3.84
N PRO A 171 4.72 -18.99 2.84
CA PRO A 171 5.26 -18.06 1.83
C PRO A 171 4.17 -17.53 0.90
N MET A 172 4.46 -16.48 0.13
CA MET A 172 3.47 -15.82 -0.74
C MET A 172 3.41 -16.45 -2.14
N ASP A 173 2.83 -17.64 -2.24
CA ASP A 173 2.56 -18.36 -3.50
C ASP A 173 1.41 -17.73 -4.33
N GLY A 174 1.55 -16.46 -4.75
CA GLY A 174 0.50 -15.80 -5.52
C GLY A 174 0.75 -14.36 -5.93
N ASP A 175 -0.30 -13.66 -6.36
CA ASP A 175 -0.33 -12.21 -6.57
C ASP A 175 -1.19 -11.49 -5.52
N SER A 176 -1.77 -12.21 -4.56
CA SER A 176 -2.78 -11.69 -3.64
C SER A 176 -2.54 -12.03 -2.18
N VAL A 177 -2.83 -11.09 -1.30
CA VAL A 177 -2.99 -11.32 0.15
C VAL A 177 -4.48 -11.20 0.50
N SER A 178 -4.96 -12.02 1.45
CA SER A 178 -6.31 -11.89 2.02
C SER A 178 -6.22 -11.51 3.49
N ILE A 179 -7.03 -10.53 3.91
CA ILE A 179 -7.17 -10.13 5.31
C ILE A 179 -8.53 -10.64 5.80
N ALA A 180 -8.55 -11.64 6.68
CA ALA A 180 -9.77 -12.34 7.13
C ALA A 180 -10.39 -11.72 8.39
N GLY A 181 -11.59 -12.21 8.76
CA GLY A 181 -12.23 -11.90 10.04
C GLY A 181 -13.20 -10.70 10.06
N PHE A 182 -13.54 -10.13 8.91
CA PHE A 182 -14.45 -8.98 8.83
C PHE A 182 -15.93 -9.38 8.82
N THR A 183 -16.79 -8.48 9.27
CA THR A 183 -18.20 -8.48 8.84
C THR A 183 -18.31 -7.98 7.40
N LYS A 184 -19.40 -8.32 6.69
CA LYS A 184 -19.65 -7.82 5.33
C LYS A 184 -19.47 -6.30 5.22
N GLN A 185 -20.10 -5.55 6.13
CA GLN A 185 -20.08 -4.10 6.14
C GLN A 185 -18.67 -3.54 6.43
N ALA A 186 -17.90 -4.17 7.31
CA ALA A 186 -16.52 -3.77 7.59
C ALA A 186 -15.60 -4.03 6.38
N ALA A 187 -15.75 -5.18 5.71
CA ALA A 187 -15.02 -5.50 4.48
C ALA A 187 -15.33 -4.51 3.34
N GLU A 188 -16.62 -4.24 3.10
CA GLU A 188 -17.06 -3.25 2.11
C GLU A 188 -16.56 -1.83 2.44
N ALA A 189 -16.60 -1.42 3.71
CA ALA A 189 -16.06 -0.14 4.17
C ALA A 189 -14.54 -0.04 4.02
N LEU A 190 -13.79 -1.12 4.28
CA LEU A 190 -12.34 -1.15 4.09
C LEU A 190 -11.95 -1.01 2.61
N VAL A 191 -12.61 -1.74 1.71
CA VAL A 191 -12.39 -1.60 0.26
C VAL A 191 -12.73 -0.18 -0.22
N THR A 192 -13.83 0.39 0.28
CA THR A 192 -14.25 1.78 0.01
C THR A 192 -13.18 2.79 0.46
N ARG A 193 -12.65 2.62 1.68
CA ARG A 193 -11.60 3.47 2.27
C ARG A 193 -10.29 3.40 1.48
N LEU A 194 -9.84 2.20 1.13
CA LEU A 194 -8.59 1.94 0.42
C LEU A 194 -8.59 2.52 -1.00
N LEU A 195 -9.71 2.40 -1.72
CA LEU A 195 -9.86 2.98 -3.05
C LEU A 195 -10.12 4.49 -3.02
N GLY A 196 -10.58 5.05 -1.90
CA GLY A 196 -11.05 6.44 -1.80
C GLY A 196 -12.32 6.72 -2.61
N SER A 197 -12.98 5.66 -3.09
CA SER A 197 -14.26 5.77 -3.77
C SER A 197 -15.34 6.08 -2.73
N THR A 198 -15.60 7.36 -2.47
CA THR A 198 -16.79 7.80 -1.73
C THR A 198 -18.00 7.08 -2.32
N PRO A 199 -18.91 6.48 -1.52
CA PRO A 199 -20.13 5.92 -2.05
C PRO A 199 -20.85 6.98 -2.87
N ALA A 200 -21.01 6.74 -4.17
CA ALA A 200 -21.84 7.61 -4.99
C ALA A 200 -23.23 7.69 -4.35
N PRO A 201 -23.84 8.88 -4.21
CA PRO A 201 -25.14 9.00 -3.57
C PRO A 201 -26.18 8.25 -4.41
N GLY A 202 -26.45 7.00 -4.01
CA GLY A 202 -27.39 6.13 -4.68
C GLY A 202 -28.75 6.82 -4.75
N THR A 203 -29.35 6.82 -5.94
CA THR A 203 -30.61 7.52 -6.22
C THR A 203 -31.66 7.19 -5.16
N GLY A 204 -32.00 8.18 -4.34
CA GLY A 204 -32.73 7.97 -3.09
C GLY A 204 -34.16 7.48 -3.31
N THR A 205 -34.37 6.17 -3.15
CA THR A 205 -35.72 5.57 -3.11
C THR A 205 -36.29 5.69 -1.69
N THR A 206 -36.54 6.92 -1.25
CA THR A 206 -37.07 7.23 0.09
C THR A 206 -38.49 6.66 0.27
N PRO A 207 -38.75 5.82 1.29
CA PRO A 207 -40.12 5.43 1.65
C PRO A 207 -40.91 6.67 2.12
N ALA A 208 -42.09 6.91 1.52
CA ALA A 208 -42.84 8.14 1.75
C ALA A 208 -43.53 8.17 3.13
N PRO A 209 -43.36 9.23 3.95
CA PRO A 209 -44.20 9.46 5.13
C PRO A 209 -45.54 10.08 4.71
N THR A 210 -46.66 9.44 5.06
CA THR A 210 -48.00 9.88 4.67
C THR A 210 -48.65 10.81 5.70
N GLY A 211 -48.75 12.11 5.36
CA GLY A 211 -49.66 13.07 5.98
C GLY A 211 -49.27 13.61 7.37
N GLN A 212 -49.96 14.62 7.91
CA GLN A 212 -50.95 15.53 7.30
C GLN A 212 -50.99 16.85 8.11
N SER A 213 -51.26 17.99 7.45
CA SER A 213 -51.10 19.33 8.04
C SER A 213 -52.37 19.92 8.67
N THR A 214 -52.25 20.59 9.82
CA THR A 214 -53.14 21.70 10.26
C THR A 214 -52.50 22.60 11.34
N PRO A 215 -52.62 23.95 11.26
CA PRO A 215 -52.27 24.91 12.32
C PRO A 215 -53.51 25.33 13.15
N PRO A 216 -53.35 26.08 14.28
CA PRO A 216 -53.58 27.54 14.20
C PRO A 216 -52.73 28.41 15.17
N THR A 217 -53.01 29.73 15.15
CA THR A 217 -52.34 30.87 15.81
C THR A 217 -52.77 31.17 17.26
N GLY A 218 -51.92 31.84 18.06
CA GLY A 218 -52.37 32.58 19.26
C GLY A 218 -51.27 33.10 20.23
N GLN A 219 -51.36 34.36 20.66
CA GLN A 219 -50.59 35.06 21.72
C GLN A 219 -51.59 35.89 22.58
N PRO A 220 -51.23 36.59 23.68
CA PRO A 220 -50.16 36.41 24.70
C PRO A 220 -50.70 36.50 26.17
N ALA A 221 -49.87 36.28 27.22
CA ALA A 221 -49.96 36.92 28.58
C ALA A 221 -48.99 36.32 29.64
N THR A 222 -48.82 37.01 30.78
CA THR A 222 -48.00 36.67 32.00
C THR A 222 -48.59 37.39 33.24
N PRO A 223 -48.16 37.19 34.51
CA PRO A 223 -47.68 36.01 35.27
C PRO A 223 -48.71 35.71 36.42
N PRO A 224 -48.52 35.81 37.78
CA PRO A 224 -47.40 35.52 38.72
C PRO A 224 -47.73 34.76 40.05
N THR A 225 -46.68 34.47 40.84
CA THR A 225 -46.58 34.39 42.35
C THR A 225 -47.17 33.26 43.23
N THR A 226 -46.22 32.59 43.94
CA THR A 226 -46.20 32.15 45.38
C THR A 226 -47.09 31.03 45.96
N GLY A 227 -46.44 30.13 46.72
CA GLY A 227 -46.99 29.22 47.75
C GLY A 227 -45.86 28.56 48.56
N THR A 228 -46.05 28.23 49.85
CA THR A 228 -44.93 27.91 50.79
C THR A 228 -45.16 26.74 51.77
N GLY A 229 -44.30 25.71 51.70
CA GLY A 229 -43.98 24.72 52.77
C GLY A 229 -45.07 23.71 53.20
N PRO A 230 -44.79 22.77 54.14
CA PRO A 230 -43.51 22.39 54.76
C PRO A 230 -43.17 20.86 54.73
N THR A 231 -42.05 20.47 55.36
CA THR A 231 -41.52 19.12 55.71
C THR A 231 -42.42 18.28 56.66
N PRO A 232 -42.22 16.95 56.95
CA PRO A 232 -40.90 16.26 57.14
C PRO A 232 -40.74 14.74 56.83
N GLY A 233 -39.49 14.25 56.96
CA GLY A 233 -39.19 12.91 57.54
C GLY A 233 -38.35 11.92 56.69
N GLY A 234 -37.39 11.22 57.32
CA GLY A 234 -36.84 9.94 56.83
C GLY A 234 -35.31 9.77 56.72
N GLN A 235 -34.61 9.49 57.83
CA GLN A 235 -33.27 8.86 57.84
C GLN A 235 -33.35 7.57 58.69
N PRO A 236 -32.67 6.48 58.30
CA PRO A 236 -31.57 5.97 59.13
C PRO A 236 -30.36 5.49 58.32
N THR A 237 -29.24 5.19 58.99
CA THR A 237 -27.92 4.91 58.38
C THR A 237 -27.20 3.71 59.02
N GLY A 238 -26.54 2.88 58.20
CA GLY A 238 -25.61 1.80 58.61
C GLY A 238 -26.24 0.40 58.72
N PRO A 239 -25.44 -0.68 58.95
CA PRO A 239 -24.00 -0.70 59.29
C PRO A 239 -23.11 -1.59 58.37
N ALA A 240 -21.96 -2.02 58.89
CA ALA A 240 -20.81 -2.72 58.29
C ALA A 240 -21.08 -4.22 57.89
N THR A 241 -20.14 -5.10 57.48
CA THR A 241 -18.75 -5.33 57.96
C THR A 241 -17.88 -6.20 57.03
N THR A 242 -16.57 -6.26 57.35
CA THR A 242 -15.39 -7.00 56.81
C THR A 242 -15.57 -8.46 56.36
N GLY A 243 -14.71 -8.91 55.41
CA GLY A 243 -14.42 -10.34 55.18
C GLY A 243 -13.08 -10.61 54.44
N GLN A 244 -12.13 -11.30 55.10
CA GLN A 244 -10.88 -11.82 54.52
C GLN A 244 -10.52 -13.15 55.22
N PRO A 245 -10.30 -14.25 54.47
CA PRO A 245 -9.03 -15.02 54.58
C PRO A 245 -8.61 -15.71 53.25
N THR A 246 -7.51 -16.48 53.10
CA THR A 246 -6.10 -16.40 53.58
C THR A 246 -5.27 -17.52 52.91
N ALA A 247 -4.05 -17.18 52.44
CA ALA A 247 -2.90 -18.06 52.15
C ALA A 247 -2.96 -19.14 51.04
N GLY A 248 -1.78 -19.40 50.45
CA GLY A 248 -1.48 -20.51 49.53
C GLY A 248 -0.01 -20.46 49.09
N THR A 249 0.85 -21.33 49.64
CA THR A 249 2.32 -21.24 49.52
C THR A 249 2.89 -22.23 48.51
N GLY A 250 3.90 -21.82 47.72
CA GLY A 250 4.72 -22.67 46.84
C GLY A 250 6.11 -22.04 46.61
N THR A 251 7.16 -22.83 46.38
CA THR A 251 8.55 -22.36 46.58
C THR A 251 9.60 -23.01 45.66
N THR A 252 10.69 -22.26 45.42
CA THR A 252 12.02 -22.69 44.92
C THR A 252 12.21 -22.86 43.41
N GLY A 253 13.36 -22.38 42.90
CA GLY A 253 13.78 -22.53 41.50
C GLY A 253 14.89 -21.55 41.08
N SER A 254 16.07 -21.64 41.69
CA SER A 254 17.22 -20.77 41.37
C SER A 254 18.27 -21.50 40.54
N THR A 255 18.76 -20.87 39.46
CA THR A 255 20.02 -21.26 38.81
C THR A 255 20.70 -20.03 38.20
N THR A 256 21.90 -19.70 38.68
CA THR A 256 22.79 -18.72 38.06
C THR A 256 23.80 -19.44 37.16
N GLY A 257 23.97 -18.97 35.93
CA GLY A 257 24.97 -19.48 34.99
C GLY A 257 25.73 -18.33 34.34
N SER A 258 26.95 -18.08 34.81
CA SER A 258 27.86 -17.09 34.21
C SER A 258 28.94 -17.81 33.40
N THR A 259 29.20 -17.35 32.17
CA THR A 259 30.33 -17.82 31.37
C THR A 259 30.94 -16.65 30.60
N THR A 260 32.18 -16.28 30.95
CA THR A 260 32.96 -15.31 30.18
C THR A 260 33.79 -16.05 29.14
N GLY A 261 33.73 -15.64 27.88
CA GLY A 261 34.55 -16.18 26.79
C GLY A 261 34.87 -15.10 25.77
N SER A 262 36.14 -14.88 25.49
CA SER A 262 36.63 -13.85 24.56
C SER A 262 37.66 -14.46 23.62
N THR A 263 37.51 -14.25 22.29
CA THR A 263 38.58 -13.71 21.41
C THR A 263 38.18 -13.67 19.92
N THR A 264 38.75 -12.70 19.20
CA THR A 264 39.12 -12.72 17.76
C THR A 264 38.04 -12.94 16.70
N GLY A 265 37.30 -11.85 16.43
CA GLY A 265 37.19 -11.15 15.14
C GLY A 265 37.31 -11.86 13.78
N THR A 266 36.42 -11.48 12.87
CA THR A 266 36.63 -11.45 11.41
C THR A 266 35.94 -10.21 10.83
N THR A 267 36.50 -9.63 9.77
CA THR A 267 36.15 -8.32 9.20
C THR A 267 34.69 -8.21 8.71
N GLY A 268 33.91 -7.30 9.32
CA GLY A 268 32.65 -6.83 8.76
C GLY A 268 32.88 -5.69 7.76
N THR A 269 32.58 -5.91 6.49
CA THR A 269 32.62 -4.86 5.45
C THR A 269 31.41 -3.93 5.58
N SER A 270 31.65 -2.68 5.96
CA SER A 270 30.62 -1.64 6.01
C SER A 270 30.06 -1.33 4.62
N ARG A 271 28.73 -1.37 4.46
CA ARG A 271 28.02 -0.78 3.30
C ARG A 271 27.13 0.37 3.80
N PRO A 272 27.25 1.60 3.26
CA PRO A 272 26.59 2.77 3.83
C PRO A 272 25.16 3.00 3.32
N GLY A 273 24.35 3.66 4.17
CA GLY A 273 23.34 4.62 3.76
C GLY A 273 22.05 4.09 3.13
N GLY A 274 21.08 3.69 3.96
CA GLY A 274 19.66 3.83 3.62
C GLY A 274 19.25 5.29 3.81
N THR A 275 18.66 5.92 2.79
CA THR A 275 18.14 7.30 2.88
C THR A 275 16.79 7.30 3.59
N ALA A 276 16.64 8.12 4.64
CA ALA A 276 15.38 8.28 5.35
C ALA A 276 14.35 9.07 4.51
N PRO A 277 13.04 8.91 4.73
CA PRO A 277 12.01 9.72 4.07
C PRO A 277 11.96 11.16 4.61
N ALA A 278 11.63 12.12 3.76
CA ALA A 278 11.52 13.54 4.12
C ALA A 278 10.49 13.81 5.24
N THR A 279 10.79 14.80 6.09
CA THR A 279 9.85 15.30 7.10
C THR A 279 9.01 16.47 6.54
N SER A 280 8.22 16.23 5.49
CA SER A 280 7.38 17.24 4.81
C SER A 280 6.23 17.74 5.71
N GLY A 281 6.58 18.56 6.71
CA GLY A 281 5.79 18.86 7.91
C GLY A 281 5.68 20.35 8.22
N ARG A 282 5.51 21.18 7.18
CA ARG A 282 5.03 22.57 7.28
C ARG A 282 4.57 23.09 5.92
N GLY A 283 3.56 23.97 5.92
CA GLY A 283 3.01 24.60 4.71
C GLY A 283 3.86 25.74 4.16
N GLY A 284 5.14 25.48 3.89
CA GLY A 284 6.09 26.40 3.30
C GLY A 284 7.31 25.61 2.84
N THR A 285 7.87 26.01 1.68
CA THR A 285 8.93 25.28 0.96
C THR A 285 10.10 24.90 1.86
N ASP A 286 10.66 23.70 1.66
CA ASP A 286 11.82 23.25 2.44
C ASP A 286 13.00 24.22 2.30
N LYS A 287 13.96 24.10 3.21
CA LYS A 287 15.22 24.85 3.07
C LYS A 287 15.97 24.36 1.83
N ARG A 288 16.32 25.26 0.91
CA ARG A 288 17.21 24.92 -0.21
C ARG A 288 18.65 24.71 0.30
N TYR A 289 19.21 23.53 0.01
CA TYR A 289 20.61 23.18 0.27
C TYR A 289 21.48 23.30 -0.98
N THR A 290 22.80 23.17 -0.81
CA THR A 290 23.77 23.21 -1.91
C THR A 290 23.78 21.92 -2.72
N SER A 291 23.38 20.80 -2.11
CA SER A 291 23.33 19.47 -2.73
C SER A 291 22.26 18.58 -2.10
N CYS A 292 21.82 17.56 -2.84
CA CYS A 292 20.92 16.52 -2.32
C CYS A 292 21.48 15.77 -1.09
N LYS A 293 22.81 15.68 -1.00
CA LYS A 293 23.52 15.04 0.12
C LYS A 293 23.34 15.81 1.44
N GLU A 294 23.27 17.14 1.36
CA GLU A 294 22.98 18.00 2.51
C GLU A 294 21.50 17.95 2.90
N ALA A 295 20.59 17.96 1.92
CA ALA A 295 19.15 17.83 2.15
C ALA A 295 18.81 16.50 2.84
N VAL A 296 19.26 15.38 2.26
CA VAL A 296 19.05 14.04 2.82
C VAL A 296 19.68 13.88 4.21
N ALA A 297 20.83 14.52 4.46
CA ALA A 297 21.45 14.51 5.79
C ALA A 297 20.69 15.36 6.83
N ALA A 298 19.83 16.29 6.40
CA ALA A 298 18.94 17.06 7.26
C ALA A 298 17.57 16.39 7.49
N GLY A 299 17.21 15.38 6.69
CA GLY A 299 15.88 14.76 6.67
C GLY A 299 14.91 15.42 5.68
N ASP A 300 15.45 16.06 4.63
CA ASP A 300 14.72 16.78 3.59
C ASP A 300 14.96 16.08 2.22
N GLY A 301 13.90 15.87 1.43
CA GLY A 301 13.90 14.98 0.25
C GLY A 301 13.79 13.47 0.61
N PRO A 302 13.43 12.58 -0.34
CA PRO A 302 13.39 12.78 -1.79
C PRO A 302 12.17 13.57 -2.30
N TYR A 303 12.38 14.33 -3.39
CA TYR A 303 11.42 15.24 -3.99
C TYR A 303 10.82 14.68 -5.28
N TYR A 304 9.50 14.75 -5.42
CA TYR A 304 8.78 14.14 -6.54
C TYR A 304 8.29 15.18 -7.55
N LYS A 305 8.58 14.94 -8.83
CA LYS A 305 8.28 15.85 -9.95
C LYS A 305 6.79 16.19 -10.06
N GLY A 306 6.47 17.48 -9.92
CA GLY A 306 5.10 17.99 -9.99
C GLY A 306 4.29 17.83 -8.69
N THR A 307 4.88 17.25 -7.64
CA THR A 307 4.32 17.25 -6.28
C THR A 307 5.06 18.23 -5.38
N HIS A 308 6.39 18.30 -5.51
CA HIS A 308 7.28 19.16 -4.73
C HIS A 308 7.87 20.24 -5.63
N GLU A 309 7.82 21.51 -5.22
CA GLU A 309 8.42 22.61 -5.98
C GLU A 309 9.96 22.60 -5.89
N GLU A 310 10.47 22.02 -4.80
CA GLU A 310 11.86 21.69 -4.52
C GLU A 310 12.49 20.76 -5.55
N TYR A 311 11.71 19.96 -6.28
CA TYR A 311 12.22 19.13 -7.38
C TYR A 311 12.91 19.99 -8.45
N ALA A 312 12.48 21.24 -8.66
CA ALA A 312 13.11 22.16 -9.60
C ALA A 312 14.45 22.76 -9.11
N TRP A 313 14.86 22.48 -7.87
CA TRP A 313 16.07 23.04 -7.26
C TRP A 313 17.31 22.17 -7.40
N TYR A 314 17.12 20.87 -7.62
CA TYR A 314 18.15 19.85 -7.65
C TYR A 314 18.14 19.13 -9.00
N THR A 315 19.25 18.47 -9.36
CA THR A 315 19.32 17.68 -10.58
C THR A 315 18.91 16.24 -10.28
N ASP A 316 17.74 15.85 -10.76
CA ASP A 316 17.36 14.45 -11.00
C ASP A 316 18.38 13.84 -11.98
N ALA A 317 19.27 13.00 -11.46
CA ALA A 317 20.53 12.64 -12.08
C ALA A 317 20.52 11.24 -12.71
N ASP A 318 19.46 10.47 -12.49
CA ASP A 318 19.11 9.24 -13.21
C ASP A 318 17.85 9.41 -14.12
N ASN A 319 17.14 10.53 -13.98
CA ASN A 319 15.93 10.94 -14.73
C ASN A 319 14.68 10.11 -14.41
N ASN A 320 14.60 9.50 -13.21
CA ASN A 320 13.45 8.67 -12.81
C ASN A 320 12.21 9.47 -12.36
N GLY A 321 12.31 10.79 -12.18
CA GLY A 321 11.21 11.66 -11.73
C GLY A 321 11.22 11.99 -10.23
N VAL A 322 12.23 11.51 -9.49
CA VAL A 322 12.40 11.72 -8.06
C VAL A 322 13.80 12.28 -7.78
N ALA A 323 13.92 13.57 -7.45
CA ALA A 323 15.20 14.21 -7.16
C ALA A 323 15.61 14.02 -5.69
N CYS A 324 16.91 14.01 -5.44
CA CYS A 324 17.52 13.70 -4.14
C CYS A 324 17.19 12.29 -3.62
N ASN A 325 17.08 11.34 -4.55
CA ASN A 325 17.05 9.92 -4.25
C ASN A 325 18.48 9.35 -4.04
N SER A 326 18.61 8.04 -3.80
CA SER A 326 19.91 7.38 -3.56
C SER A 326 20.85 7.26 -4.78
N GLY A 327 20.37 7.50 -6.00
CA GLY A 327 21.15 7.66 -7.24
C GLY A 327 21.63 9.09 -7.51
N ASP A 328 21.00 10.09 -6.89
CA ASP A 328 21.37 11.51 -7.02
C ASP A 328 22.47 11.94 -6.03
N ILE A 329 22.62 11.21 -4.92
CA ILE A 329 23.61 11.51 -3.88
C ILE A 329 25.01 11.15 -4.38
N ARG A 330 25.79 12.18 -4.73
CA ARG A 330 27.20 12.10 -5.15
C ARG A 330 28.08 12.78 -4.09
#